data_AF-A0A7C4W1M0-F1
#
_entry.id   AF-A0A7C4W1M0-F1
#
_cell.length_a   1.000
_cell.length_b   1.000
_cell.length_c   1.000
_cell.angle_alpha   90.00
_cell.angle_beta   90.00
_cell.angle_gamma   90.00
#
_symmetry.space_group_name_H-M   'P 1'
#
loop_
_entity.id
_entity.type
_entity.pdbx_description
1 polymer ?
#
loop_
_entity_poly.entity_id
_entity_poly.type
_entity_poly.pdbx_seq_one_letter_code
_entity_poly.pdbx_strand_id
1 'polypeptide(L)'
;MTKKLYAVIRLRGRVGLPPDVKFTLRLLNLTRRNHCTIVEATPSIEGMLKKISGYVTYGEVSEEVLAALLERRGRLRGDEHLTIDHIKKLGFESFKDLAKAILEGKVSLRNIPNLKPVFRLHPPSGGFKGAIKKPFEQRGELGYRGSAINELLLRMI
;
A
#
# COMPACT_ATOMS: atom_id res chain seq x y z
N MET A 1 -20.93 0.80 -7.02
CA MET A 1 -20.38 1.34 -5.76
C MET A 1 -18.87 1.32 -5.87
N THR A 2 -18.21 2.47 -5.87
CA THR A 2 -16.75 2.58 -5.88
C THR A 2 -16.18 2.04 -4.57
N LYS A 3 -15.28 1.06 -4.64
CA LYS A 3 -14.65 0.50 -3.45
C LYS A 3 -13.55 1.44 -2.98
N LYS A 4 -13.55 1.79 -1.69
CA LYS A 4 -12.43 2.53 -1.10
C LYS A 4 -11.23 1.57 -0.95
N LEU A 5 -10.09 1.96 -1.49
CA LEU A 5 -8.84 1.23 -1.35
C LEU A 5 -7.88 2.02 -0.47
N TYR A 6 -7.32 1.33 0.51
CA TYR A 6 -6.28 1.88 1.36
C TYR A 6 -4.91 1.41 0.92
N ALA A 7 -4.00 2.35 0.74
CA ALA A 7 -2.58 2.06 0.78
C ALA A 7 -2.12 2.02 2.23
N VAL A 8 -1.35 1.01 2.61
CA VAL A 8 -0.88 0.81 3.98
C VAL A 8 0.61 0.62 3.94
N ILE A 9 1.36 1.53 4.57
CA ILE A 9 2.81 1.55 4.58
C ILE A 9 3.31 1.31 6.01
N ARG A 10 4.22 0.35 6.17
CA ARG A 10 4.86 0.09 7.45
C ARG A 10 6.03 1.04 7.71
N LEU A 11 5.90 1.93 8.70
CA LEU A 11 6.95 2.89 9.06
C LEU A 11 7.87 2.38 10.18
N ARG A 12 7.34 1.58 11.11
CA ARG A 12 8.08 1.10 12.28
C ARG A 12 8.77 -0.26 12.04
N GLY A 13 9.87 -0.48 12.76
CA GLY A 13 10.69 -1.70 12.69
C GLY A 13 10.01 -2.95 13.28
N ARG A 14 10.75 -4.06 13.36
CA ARG A 14 10.26 -5.37 13.84
C ARG A 14 10.44 -5.61 15.33
N VAL A 15 11.32 -4.85 15.98
CA VAL A 15 11.72 -5.05 17.37
C VAL A 15 10.70 -4.38 18.29
N GLY A 16 10.42 -5.02 19.44
CA GLY A 16 9.50 -4.48 20.45
C GLY A 16 8.04 -4.41 20.02
N LEU A 17 7.62 -5.25 19.08
CA LEU A 17 6.22 -5.35 18.67
C LEU A 17 5.44 -6.29 19.60
N PRO A 18 4.27 -5.86 20.12
CA PRO A 18 3.32 -6.77 20.74
C PRO A 18 2.98 -7.95 19.82
N PRO A 19 2.80 -9.18 20.35
CA PRO A 19 2.56 -10.38 19.54
C PRO A 19 1.36 -10.26 18.59
N ASP A 20 0.31 -9.60 19.04
CA ASP A 20 -0.93 -9.38 18.31
C ASP A 20 -0.76 -8.37 17.15
N VAL A 21 -0.04 -7.27 17.38
CA VAL A 21 0.36 -6.32 16.33
C VAL A 21 1.25 -7.00 15.30
N LYS A 22 2.21 -7.81 15.74
CA LYS A 22 3.12 -8.57 14.86
C LYS A 22 2.32 -9.54 13.99
N PHE A 23 1.31 -10.20 14.56
CA PHE A 23 0.42 -11.09 13.82
C PHE A 23 -0.40 -10.35 12.76
N THR A 24 -1.03 -9.23 13.12
CA THR A 24 -1.81 -8.42 12.17
C THR A 24 -0.96 -7.88 11.03
N LEU A 25 0.25 -7.39 11.32
CA LEU A 25 1.20 -6.94 10.28
C LEU A 25 1.58 -8.08 9.33
N ARG A 26 1.71 -9.31 9.84
CA ARG A 26 2.02 -10.49 9.03
C ARG A 26 0.84 -10.86 8.12
N LEU A 27 -0.40 -10.80 8.61
CA LEU A 27 -1.60 -11.04 7.79
C LEU A 27 -1.72 -10.08 6.61
N LEU A 28 -1.30 -8.82 6.81
CA LEU A 28 -1.28 -7.79 5.77
C LEU A 28 0.00 -7.83 4.90
N ASN A 29 0.84 -8.85 5.03
CA ASN A 29 2.13 -9.00 4.34
C ASN A 29 3.15 -7.86 4.60
N LEU A 30 2.92 -7.03 5.62
CA LEU A 30 3.77 -5.91 6.01
C LEU A 30 4.95 -6.37 6.87
N THR A 31 5.90 -7.06 6.24
CA THR A 31 7.00 -7.72 6.96
C THR A 31 8.19 -6.81 7.27
N ARG A 32 8.54 -5.82 6.43
CA ARG A 32 9.69 -4.92 6.64
C ARG A 32 9.25 -3.45 6.59
N ARG A 33 10.14 -2.55 7.03
CA ARG A 33 9.94 -1.10 6.90
C ARG A 33 9.82 -0.72 5.42
N ASN A 34 8.99 0.27 5.12
CA ASN A 34 8.69 0.76 3.78
C ASN A 34 8.09 -0.32 2.85
N HIS A 35 7.57 -1.41 3.41
CA HIS A 35 6.66 -2.26 2.66
C HIS A 35 5.29 -1.59 2.60
N CYS A 36 4.69 -1.62 1.42
CA CYS A 36 3.34 -1.15 1.16
C CYS A 36 2.47 -2.31 0.69
N THR A 37 1.23 -2.34 1.14
CA THR A 37 0.16 -3.20 0.62
C THR A 37 -1.04 -2.33 0.29
N ILE A 38 -1.81 -2.76 -0.71
CA ILE A 38 -3.11 -2.16 -1.01
C ILE A 38 -4.19 -3.12 -0.50
N VAL A 39 -5.18 -2.59 0.20
CA VAL A 39 -6.25 -3.37 0.81
C VAL A 39 -7.61 -2.71 0.58
N GLU A 40 -8.65 -3.53 0.47
CA GLU A 40 -10.03 -3.05 0.39
C GLU A 40 -10.51 -2.56 1.77
N ALA A 41 -11.22 -1.44 1.79
CA ALA A 41 -11.84 -0.88 2.99
C ALA A 41 -13.07 -1.71 3.40
N THR A 42 -12.82 -2.82 4.08
CA THR A 42 -13.85 -3.62 4.75
C THR A 42 -13.83 -3.32 6.26
N PRO A 43 -14.96 -3.46 6.98
CA PRO A 43 -14.98 -3.23 8.44
C PRO A 43 -13.93 -4.06 9.19
N SER A 44 -13.66 -5.29 8.75
CA SER A 44 -12.61 -6.15 9.32
C SER A 44 -11.21 -5.60 9.07
N ILE A 45 -10.93 -5.09 7.86
CA ILE A 45 -9.64 -4.47 7.53
C ILE A 45 -9.46 -3.18 8.32
N GLU A 46 -10.50 -2.34 8.42
CA GLU A 46 -10.45 -1.11 9.22
C GLU A 46 -10.17 -1.40 10.70
N GLY A 47 -10.80 -2.44 11.27
CA GLY A 47 -10.49 -2.91 12.62
C GLY A 47 -9.01 -3.32 12.77
N MET A 48 -8.47 -4.06 11.80
CA MET A 48 -7.05 -4.42 11.78
C MET A 48 -6.15 -3.18 11.67
N LEU A 49 -6.49 -2.20 10.82
CA LEU A 49 -5.73 -0.97 10.62
C LEU A 49 -5.72 -0.09 11.87
N LYS A 50 -6.87 0.06 12.55
CA LYS A 50 -6.96 0.78 13.84
C LYS A 50 -6.02 0.17 14.87
N LYS A 51 -5.97 -1.16 14.96
CA LYS A 51 -5.09 -1.90 15.88
C LYS A 51 -3.60 -1.67 15.62
N ILE A 52 -3.18 -1.55 14.36
CA ILE A 52 -1.76 -1.35 14.00
C ILE A 52 -1.40 0.11 13.70
N SER A 53 -2.32 1.05 13.92
CA SER A 53 -2.16 2.48 13.59
C SER A 53 -0.90 3.12 14.17
N GLY A 54 -0.45 2.67 15.35
CA GLY A 54 0.83 3.10 15.96
C GLY A 54 2.11 2.61 15.25
N TYR A 55 1.99 1.83 14.18
CA TYR A 55 3.13 1.21 13.48
C TYR A 55 3.16 1.45 11.97
N VAL A 56 2.01 1.79 11.40
CA VAL A 56 1.81 1.99 9.98
C VAL A 56 1.23 3.36 9.72
N THR A 57 1.27 3.78 8.46
CA THR A 57 0.45 4.86 7.97
C THR A 57 -0.43 4.37 6.83
N TYR A 58 -1.65 4.88 6.74
CA TYR A 58 -2.60 4.46 5.72
C TYR A 58 -3.56 5.57 5.30
N GLY A 59 -4.14 5.43 4.11
CA GLY A 59 -5.03 6.43 3.52
C GLY A 59 -5.54 6.02 2.14
N GLU A 60 -6.50 6.75 1.61
CA GLU A 60 -7.11 6.47 0.30
C GLU A 60 -6.11 6.70 -0.84
N VAL A 61 -5.94 5.68 -1.67
CA VAL A 61 -5.08 5.76 -2.86
C VAL A 61 -5.86 6.31 -4.06
N SER A 62 -5.25 7.22 -4.82
CA SER A 62 -5.79 7.71 -6.09
C SER A 62 -5.41 6.79 -7.26
N GLU A 63 -6.16 6.89 -8.36
CA GLU A 63 -5.91 6.12 -9.59
C GLU A 63 -4.49 6.35 -10.13
N GLU A 64 -4.07 7.62 -10.19
CA GLU A 64 -2.76 8.01 -10.70
C GLU A 64 -1.61 7.41 -9.90
N VAL A 65 -1.71 7.46 -8.56
CA VAL A 65 -0.69 6.93 -7.67
C VAL A 65 -0.68 5.41 -7.69
N LEU A 66 -1.85 4.77 -7.80
CA LEU A 66 -1.94 3.32 -7.94
C LEU A 66 -1.29 2.83 -9.24
N ALA A 67 -1.53 3.54 -10.36
CA ALA A 67 -0.89 3.23 -11.63
C ALA A 67 0.64 3.36 -11.54
N ALA A 68 1.14 4.47 -10.99
CA ALA A 68 2.57 4.69 -10.79
C ALA A 68 3.21 3.63 -9.86
N LEU A 69 2.48 3.22 -8.81
CA LEU A 69 2.91 2.17 -7.89
C LEU A 69 3.03 0.82 -8.59
N LEU A 70 2.05 0.44 -9.42
CA LEU A 70 2.08 -0.80 -10.19
C LEU A 70 3.22 -0.80 -11.22
N GLU A 71 3.41 0.30 -11.92
CA GLU A 71 4.45 0.45 -12.93
C GLU A 71 5.86 0.38 -12.34
N ARG A 72 6.14 1.19 -11.32
CA ARG A 72 7.51 1.36 -10.81
C ARG A 72 7.89 0.36 -9.72
N ARG A 73 6.91 -0.24 -9.04
CA ARG A 73 7.13 -1.13 -7.88
C ARG A 73 6.40 -2.45 -7.97
N GLY A 74 5.57 -2.68 -8.98
CA GLY A 74 4.93 -3.98 -9.23
C GLY A 74 5.98 -5.04 -9.54
N ARG A 75 5.95 -6.12 -8.77
CA ARG A 75 6.85 -7.26 -8.95
C ARG A 75 6.08 -8.55 -9.05
N LEU A 76 6.47 -9.41 -9.98
CA LEU A 76 5.95 -10.76 -10.13
C LEU A 76 6.75 -11.76 -9.29
N ARG A 77 6.22 -12.98 -9.17
CA ARG A 77 6.93 -14.14 -8.63
C ARG A 77 8.22 -14.33 -9.44
N GLY A 78 9.33 -14.59 -8.76
CA GLY A 78 10.67 -14.52 -9.38
C GLY A 78 11.35 -13.14 -9.24
N ASP A 79 10.65 -12.14 -8.69
CA ASP A 79 11.14 -10.75 -8.56
C ASP A 79 11.31 -10.00 -9.90
N GLU A 80 10.65 -10.48 -10.95
CA GLU A 80 10.54 -9.80 -12.24
C GLU A 80 9.66 -8.54 -12.13
N HIS A 81 9.88 -7.56 -13.02
CA HIS A 81 9.06 -6.36 -13.08
C HIS A 81 7.73 -6.64 -13.78
N LEU A 82 6.67 -5.98 -13.32
CA LEU A 82 5.41 -5.95 -14.05
C LEU A 82 5.57 -5.07 -15.30
N THR A 83 5.41 -5.66 -16.48
CA THR A 83 5.49 -4.97 -17.77
C THR A 83 4.13 -4.86 -18.45
N ILE A 84 4.04 -4.01 -19.47
CA ILE A 84 2.82 -3.81 -20.28
C ILE A 84 2.37 -5.13 -20.93
N ASP A 85 3.30 -6.01 -21.32
CA ASP A 85 2.94 -7.31 -21.93
C ASP A 85 2.19 -8.23 -20.98
N HIS A 86 2.54 -8.19 -19.69
CA HIS A 86 1.79 -8.93 -18.67
C HIS A 86 0.38 -8.34 -18.47
N ILE A 87 0.24 -7.01 -18.61
CA ILE A 87 -1.03 -6.31 -18.48
C ILE A 87 -1.94 -6.59 -19.68
N LYS A 88 -1.39 -6.64 -20.90
CA LYS A 88 -2.10 -7.05 -22.11
C LYS A 88 -2.64 -8.47 -22.02
N LYS A 89 -1.88 -9.40 -21.44
CA LYS A 89 -2.35 -10.77 -21.17
C LYS A 89 -3.54 -10.82 -20.19
N LEU A 90 -3.72 -9.79 -19.37
CA LEU A 90 -4.86 -9.65 -18.45
C LEU A 90 -6.05 -8.95 -19.08
N GLY A 91 -5.95 -8.51 -20.34
CA GLY A 91 -7.01 -7.80 -21.05
C GLY A 91 -7.03 -6.29 -20.81
N PHE A 92 -5.93 -5.70 -20.32
CA PHE A 92 -5.79 -4.25 -20.13
C PHE A 92 -4.69 -3.69 -21.03
N GLU A 93 -4.86 -2.45 -21.50
CA GLU A 93 -3.89 -1.82 -22.41
C GLU A 93 -2.84 -1.00 -21.66
N SER A 94 -3.22 -0.40 -20.53
CA SER A 94 -2.34 0.46 -19.73
C SER A 94 -2.40 0.19 -18.23
N PHE A 95 -1.38 0.65 -17.49
CA PHE A 95 -1.37 0.63 -16.03
C PHE A 95 -2.51 1.47 -15.43
N LYS A 96 -2.96 2.52 -16.13
CA LYS A 96 -4.09 3.36 -15.70
C LYS A 96 -5.40 2.58 -15.77
N ASP A 97 -5.64 1.86 -16.86
CA ASP A 97 -6.86 1.05 -17.02
C ASP A 97 -6.94 -0.04 -15.95
N LEU A 98 -5.80 -0.69 -15.68
CA LEU A 98 -5.69 -1.67 -14.61
C LEU A 98 -5.97 -1.04 -13.23
N ALA A 99 -5.38 0.12 -12.94
CA ALA A 99 -5.61 0.84 -11.69
C ALA A 99 -7.08 1.25 -11.51
N LYS A 100 -7.72 1.73 -12.58
CA LYS A 100 -9.14 2.07 -12.61
C LYS A 100 -10.02 0.84 -12.35
N ALA A 101 -9.74 -0.27 -13.02
CA ALA A 101 -10.47 -1.53 -12.81
C ALA A 101 -10.33 -2.06 -11.37
N ILE A 102 -9.16 -1.86 -10.75
CA ILE A 102 -8.92 -2.20 -9.35
C ILE A 102 -9.72 -1.30 -8.40
N LEU A 103 -9.74 0.02 -8.63
CA LEU A 103 -10.53 0.97 -7.83
C LEU A 103 -12.04 0.75 -7.96
N GLU A 104 -12.51 0.41 -9.16
CA GLU A 104 -13.89 0.03 -9.40
C GLU A 104 -14.26 -1.33 -8.78
N GLY A 105 -13.25 -2.10 -8.33
CA GLY A 105 -13.44 -3.40 -7.69
C GLY A 105 -13.74 -4.54 -8.66
N LYS A 106 -13.51 -4.34 -9.97
CA LYS A 106 -13.66 -5.37 -11.02
C LYS A 106 -12.53 -6.39 -10.95
N VAL A 107 -11.32 -5.96 -10.57
CA VAL A 107 -10.14 -6.80 -10.41
C VAL A 107 -9.55 -6.63 -9.02
N SER A 108 -9.41 -7.71 -8.27
CA SER A 108 -8.63 -7.71 -7.04
C SER A 108 -7.16 -7.99 -7.35
N LEU A 109 -6.24 -7.32 -6.64
CA LEU A 109 -4.79 -7.55 -6.78
C LEU A 109 -4.38 -9.00 -6.57
N ARG A 110 -5.15 -9.76 -5.77
CA ARG A 110 -4.93 -11.20 -5.53
C ARG A 110 -5.18 -12.06 -6.77
N ASN A 111 -6.03 -11.60 -7.67
CA ASN A 111 -6.41 -12.33 -8.88
C ASN A 111 -5.41 -12.07 -10.02
N ILE A 112 -4.48 -11.12 -9.85
CA ILE A 112 -3.43 -10.87 -10.83
C ILE A 112 -2.40 -12.01 -10.73
N PRO A 113 -2.24 -12.82 -11.78
CA PRO A 113 -1.34 -13.97 -11.77
C PRO A 113 0.09 -13.54 -11.43
N ASN A 114 0.70 -14.27 -10.50
CA ASN A 114 2.08 -14.08 -10.06
C ASN A 114 2.41 -12.72 -9.43
N LEU A 115 1.47 -11.77 -9.29
CA LEU A 115 1.77 -10.50 -8.65
C LEU A 115 2.07 -10.69 -7.15
N LYS A 116 3.20 -10.14 -6.69
CA LYS A 116 3.51 -10.12 -5.26
C LYS A 116 2.55 -9.17 -4.55
N PRO A 117 1.97 -9.57 -3.39
CA PRO A 117 1.01 -8.73 -2.67
C PRO A 117 1.66 -7.54 -1.93
N VAL A 118 2.96 -7.31 -2.13
CA VAL A 118 3.74 -6.31 -1.40
C VAL A 118 4.57 -5.50 -2.38
N PHE A 119 4.45 -4.19 -2.25
CA PHE A 119 5.28 -3.21 -2.94
C PHE A 119 6.43 -2.80 -2.01
N ARG A 120 7.67 -3.00 -2.46
CA ARG A 120 8.87 -2.62 -1.71
C ARG A 120 9.23 -1.18 -2.06
N LEU A 121 9.01 -0.24 -1.15
CA LEU A 121 9.23 1.18 -1.41
C LEU A 121 10.61 1.65 -0.95
N HIS A 122 11.08 2.74 -1.56
CA HIS A 122 12.23 3.48 -1.06
C HIS A 122 11.80 4.39 0.11
N PRO A 123 12.69 4.79 1.03
CA PRO A 123 12.42 5.93 1.92
C PRO A 123 11.97 7.17 1.12
N PRO A 124 11.15 8.06 1.71
CA PRO A 124 10.67 9.24 1.00
C PRO A 124 11.81 10.19 0.66
N SER A 125 11.83 10.68 -0.58
CA SER A 125 12.69 11.78 -1.00
C SER A 125 12.47 13.02 -0.12
N GLY A 126 13.55 13.59 0.41
CA GLY A 126 13.52 14.68 1.38
C GLY A 126 13.10 14.28 2.81
N GLY A 127 12.94 12.98 3.07
CA GLY A 127 12.62 12.47 4.40
C GLY A 127 11.15 12.60 4.81
N PHE A 128 10.86 12.18 6.04
CA PHE A 128 9.55 12.36 6.66
C PHE A 128 9.41 13.81 7.15
N LYS A 129 8.23 14.40 6.96
CA LYS A 129 7.96 15.80 7.37
C LYS A 129 7.65 15.86 8.86
N GLY A 130 6.97 14.84 9.37
CA GLY A 130 6.59 14.71 10.78
C GLY A 130 7.43 13.70 11.55
N ALA A 131 7.22 13.67 12.87
CA ALA A 131 7.82 12.67 13.72
C ALA A 131 7.21 11.27 13.45
N ILE A 132 8.07 10.30 13.10
CA ILE A 132 7.68 8.91 12.77
C ILE A 132 7.02 8.16 13.95
N LYS A 133 7.13 8.70 15.17
CA LYS A 133 6.55 8.13 16.39
C LYS A 133 5.25 8.82 16.83
N LYS A 134 4.82 9.88 16.15
CA LYS A 134 3.59 10.62 16.49
C LYS A 134 2.46 10.32 15.50
N PRO A 135 1.19 10.38 15.93
CA PRO A 135 0.04 10.31 15.02
C PRO A 135 0.04 11.47 14.01
N PHE A 136 -0.52 11.25 12.82
CA PHE A 136 -0.62 12.25 11.75
C PHE A 136 -1.36 13.51 12.20
N GLU A 137 -2.46 13.37 12.96
CA GLU A 137 -3.23 14.48 13.55
C GLU A 137 -2.37 15.41 14.44
N GLN A 138 -1.33 14.87 15.07
CA GLN A 138 -0.38 15.62 15.91
C GLN A 138 0.89 16.01 15.14
N ARG A 139 0.77 16.23 13.82
CA ARG A 139 1.89 16.53 12.90
C ARG A 139 2.98 15.43 12.88
N GLY A 140 2.56 14.19 13.12
CA GLY A 140 3.40 13.00 12.98
C GLY A 140 3.21 12.31 11.63
N GLU A 141 3.54 11.02 11.57
CA GLU A 141 3.42 10.22 10.34
C GLU A 141 2.58 8.94 10.54
N LEU A 142 2.20 8.57 11.77
CA LEU A 142 1.49 7.33 12.05
C LEU A 142 -0.02 7.45 11.90
N GLY A 143 -0.66 6.33 11.61
CA GLY A 143 -2.11 6.21 11.54
C GLY A 143 -2.70 6.68 10.20
N TYR A 144 -3.97 7.05 10.27
CA TYR A 144 -4.75 7.49 9.12
C TYR A 144 -4.35 8.90 8.68
N ARG A 145 -4.08 9.08 7.39
CA ARG A 145 -3.73 10.39 6.80
C ARG A 145 -4.63 10.82 5.63
N GLY A 146 -5.67 10.04 5.34
CA GLY A 146 -6.56 10.31 4.22
C GLY A 146 -5.83 10.33 2.87
N SER A 147 -6.23 11.24 1.99
CA SER A 147 -5.66 11.45 0.66
C SER A 147 -4.20 11.94 0.67
N ALA A 148 -3.67 12.44 1.80
CA ALA A 148 -2.28 12.87 1.92
C ALA A 148 -1.27 11.71 1.77
N ILE A 149 -1.74 10.46 1.78
CA ILE A 149 -0.88 9.30 1.47
C ILE A 149 -0.36 9.31 0.05
N ASN A 150 -1.11 9.90 -0.88
CA ASN A 150 -0.75 9.96 -2.29
C ASN A 150 0.55 10.75 -2.49
N GLU A 151 0.69 11.89 -1.81
CA GLU A 151 1.94 12.67 -1.80
C GLU A 151 3.11 11.86 -1.21
N LEU A 152 2.88 11.14 -0.10
CA LEU A 152 3.93 10.31 0.51
C LEU A 152 4.38 9.21 -0.44
N LEU A 153 3.43 8.50 -1.06
CA LEU A 153 3.71 7.40 -1.99
C LEU A 153 4.54 7.88 -3.18
N LEU A 154 4.18 9.01 -3.79
CA LEU A 154 4.93 9.56 -4.92
C LEU A 154 6.39 9.87 -4.58
N ARG A 155 6.69 10.22 -3.33
CA ARG A 155 8.08 10.43 -2.86
C ARG A 155 8.83 9.13 -2.54
N MET A 156 8.13 8.00 -2.40
CA MET A 156 8.69 6.69 -2.02
C MET A 156 8.80 5.71 -3.20
N ILE A 157 8.11 6.01 -4.31
CA ILE A 157 8.08 5.27 -5.58
C ILE A 157 9.14 5.82 -6.55
#